data_AF-A0A8K0GK57-F1
#
_entry.id   AF-A0A8K0GK57-F1
#
_cell.length_a   1.000
_cell.length_b   1.000
_cell.length_c   1.000
_cell.angle_alpha   90.00
_cell.angle_beta   90.00
_cell.angle_gamma   90.00
#
_symmetry.space_group_name_H-M   'P 1'
#
loop_
_entity.id
_entity.type
_entity.pdbx_description
1 polymer ?
#
loop_
_entity_poly.entity_id
_entity_poly.type
_entity_poly.pdbx_seq_one_letter_code
_entity_poly.pdbx_strand_id
1 'polypeptide(L)'
;MVVETNHYGEQCLANNKPKSRIKKWIATDNTEMEKFLGLLLWMGLSKMPTLRSYWRKTPLCSNDISKILSRNRFELLLATWHFSDKDDPSLESDQLRKSGAEEAEGKG
;
A
#
# COMPACT_ATOMS: atom_id res chain seq x y z
N MET A 1 7.43 -6.78 9.29
CA MET A 1 7.28 -6.01 8.03
C MET A 1 7.20 -6.90 6.81
N VAL A 2 8.25 -7.67 6.45
CA VAL A 2 8.21 -8.59 5.28
C VAL A 2 7.09 -9.62 5.42
N VAL A 3 7.06 -10.34 6.55
CA VAL A 3 6.02 -11.35 6.86
C VAL A 3 4.62 -10.76 6.75
N GLU A 4 4.34 -9.68 7.49
CA GLU A 4 3.04 -9.00 7.44
C GLU A 4 2.64 -8.48 6.06
N THR A 5 3.58 -7.91 5.32
CA THR A 5 3.32 -7.39 3.96
C THR A 5 3.00 -8.55 3.00
N ASN A 6 3.66 -9.69 3.15
CA ASN A 6 3.36 -10.90 2.38
C ASN A 6 1.99 -11.47 2.73
N HIS A 7 1.70 -11.61 4.02
CA HIS A 7 0.41 -12.10 4.51
C HIS A 7 -0.75 -11.22 3.99
N TYR A 8 -0.65 -9.91 4.17
CA TYR A 8 -1.68 -8.99 3.69
C TYR A 8 -1.79 -8.96 2.15
N GLY A 9 -0.66 -9.06 1.44
CA GLY A 9 -0.64 -9.14 -0.01
C GLY A 9 -1.35 -10.40 -0.56
N GLU A 10 -1.20 -11.53 0.12
CA GLU A 10 -1.91 -12.78 -0.20
C GLU A 10 -3.41 -12.67 0.07
N GLN A 11 -3.82 -12.09 1.20
CA GLN A 11 -5.23 -11.80 1.47
C GLN A 11 -5.84 -10.88 0.39
N CYS A 12 -5.11 -9.83 0.01
CA CYS A 12 -5.53 -8.95 -1.07
C CYS A 12 -5.62 -9.70 -2.41
N LEU A 13 -4.69 -10.61 -2.68
CA LEU A 13 -4.70 -11.43 -3.89
C LEU A 13 -5.95 -12.32 -3.97
N ALA A 14 -6.35 -12.93 -2.85
CA ALA A 14 -7.52 -13.79 -2.75
C ALA A 14 -8.84 -13.02 -2.92
N ASN A 15 -8.98 -11.87 -2.26
CA ASN A 15 -10.26 -11.16 -2.13
C ASN A 15 -10.58 -10.17 -3.27
N ASN A 16 -9.69 -10.02 -4.26
CA ASN A 16 -9.85 -9.03 -5.33
C ASN A 16 -10.32 -9.60 -6.67
N LYS A 17 -10.95 -8.71 -7.47
CA LYS A 17 -11.43 -8.99 -8.83
C LYS A 17 -10.33 -9.58 -9.75
N PRO A 18 -10.66 -10.48 -10.70
CA PRO A 18 -9.69 -11.14 -11.60
C PRO A 18 -8.81 -10.21 -12.45
N LYS A 19 -9.27 -8.99 -12.75
CA LYS A 19 -8.53 -8.01 -13.56
C LYS A 19 -7.79 -6.95 -12.71
N SER A 20 -7.73 -7.14 -11.39
CA SER A 20 -7.07 -6.19 -10.50
C SER A 20 -5.54 -6.27 -10.63
N ARG A 21 -4.87 -5.14 -10.41
CA ARG A 21 -3.40 -5.05 -10.42
C ARG A 21 -2.75 -5.96 -9.37
N ILE A 22 -3.45 -6.21 -8.27
CA ILE A 22 -2.99 -7.12 -7.20
C ILE A 22 -2.81 -8.56 -7.70
N LYS A 23 -3.38 -8.94 -8.84
CA LYS A 23 -3.15 -10.28 -9.43
C LYS A 23 -1.71 -10.50 -9.90
N LYS A 24 -0.90 -9.45 -9.95
CA LYS A 24 0.56 -9.52 -10.18
C LYS A 24 1.36 -9.54 -8.87
N TRP A 25 0.69 -9.70 -7.72
CA TRP A 25 1.33 -9.79 -6.43
C TRP A 25 2.21 -11.03 -6.37
N ILE A 26 3.42 -10.83 -5.86
CA ILE A 26 4.38 -11.86 -5.48
C ILE A 26 4.95 -11.47 -4.12
N ALA A 27 5.33 -12.48 -3.33
CA ALA A 27 5.97 -12.25 -2.04
C ALA A 27 7.22 -11.36 -2.20
N THR A 28 7.45 -10.50 -1.21
CA THR A 28 8.63 -9.66 -1.07
C THR A 28 9.61 -10.27 -0.08
N ASP A 29 10.85 -9.79 -0.10
CA ASP A 29 11.92 -10.18 0.81
C ASP A 29 12.56 -8.95 1.47
N ASN A 30 13.52 -9.15 2.37
CA ASN A 30 14.19 -8.05 3.06
C ASN A 30 14.93 -7.12 2.08
N THR A 31 15.58 -7.67 1.05
CA THR A 31 16.35 -6.88 0.08
C THR A 31 15.46 -5.97 -0.76
N GLU A 32 14.29 -6.47 -1.19
CA GLU A 32 13.31 -5.68 -1.92
C GLU A 32 12.64 -4.63 -1.03
N MET A 33 12.33 -4.97 0.22
CA MET A 33 11.76 -4.02 1.18
C MET A 33 12.74 -2.91 1.55
N GLU A 34 14.03 -3.20 1.70
CA GLU A 34 15.07 -2.18 1.89
C GLU A 34 15.14 -1.21 0.70
N LYS A 35 15.09 -1.72 -0.54
CA LYS A 35 15.04 -0.88 -1.74
C LYS A 35 13.78 -0.02 -1.77
N PHE A 36 12.62 -0.59 -1.43
CA PHE A 36 11.36 0.13 -1.34
C PHE A 36 11.44 1.27 -0.32
N LEU A 37 11.93 1.00 0.89
CA LEU A 37 12.09 2.02 1.94
C LEU A 37 13.11 3.09 1.55
N GLY A 38 14.25 2.70 0.96
CA GLY A 38 15.24 3.64 0.45
C GLY A 38 14.68 4.59 -0.60
N LEU A 39 13.88 4.07 -1.54
CA LEU A 39 13.16 4.90 -2.51
C LEU A 39 12.13 5.81 -1.83
N LEU A 40 11.37 5.30 -0.85
CA LEU A 40 10.37 6.07 -0.13
C LEU A 40 10.99 7.25 0.63
N LEU A 41 12.11 7.02 1.31
CA LEU A 41 12.88 8.04 2.01
C LEU A 41 13.44 9.09 1.03
N TRP A 42 14.03 8.64 -0.08
CA TRP A 42 14.53 9.53 -1.13
C TRP A 42 13.42 10.42 -1.73
N MET A 43 12.22 9.89 -1.94
CA MET A 43 11.06 10.69 -2.38
C MET A 43 10.64 11.74 -1.36
N GLY A 44 10.81 11.45 -0.07
CA GLY A 44 10.58 12.42 1.00
C GLY A 44 11.50 13.65 0.88
N LEU A 45 12.74 13.43 0.44
CA LEU A 45 13.75 14.47 0.22
C LEU A 45 13.57 15.17 -1.14
N SER A 46 13.30 14.41 -2.20
CA SER A 46 13.25 14.90 -3.58
C SER A 46 11.82 14.87 -4.13
N LYS A 47 10.96 15.76 -3.64
CA LYS A 47 9.53 15.76 -4.01
C LYS A 47 9.29 16.07 -5.49
N MET A 48 8.64 15.14 -6.18
CA MET A 48 8.15 15.32 -7.55
C MET A 48 6.64 15.59 -7.58
N PRO A 49 6.09 16.24 -8.63
CA PRO A 49 4.67 16.63 -8.67
C PRO A 49 3.68 15.46 -8.58
N THR A 50 4.07 14.27 -9.03
CA THR A 50 3.24 13.06 -8.96
C THR A 50 4.10 11.83 -8.72
N LEU A 51 3.52 10.77 -8.16
CA LEU A 51 4.21 9.48 -7.99
C LEU A 51 4.74 8.95 -9.34
N ARG A 52 3.98 9.15 -10.42
CA ARG A 52 4.36 8.75 -11.77
C ARG A 52 5.59 9.50 -12.27
N SER A 53 5.78 10.75 -11.85
CA SER A 53 6.90 11.60 -12.28
C SER A 53 8.26 11.03 -11.87
N TYR A 54 8.33 10.25 -10.79
CA TYR A 54 9.58 9.59 -10.36
C TYR A 54 10.10 8.59 -11.39
N TRP A 55 9.21 7.88 -12.10
CA TRP A 55 9.55 6.87 -13.12
C TRP A 55 9.45 7.41 -14.56
N ARG A 56 9.41 8.73 -14.75
CA ARG A 56 9.43 9.30 -16.10
C ARG A 56 10.83 9.17 -16.71
N LYS A 57 10.85 8.81 -17.99
CA LYS A 57 12.06 8.83 -18.84
C LYS A 57 11.94 10.01 -19.79
N THR A 58 12.18 11.22 -19.28
CA THR A 58 12.34 12.40 -20.13
C THR A 58 13.82 12.76 -20.20
N PRO A 59 14.34 13.27 -21.34
CA PRO A 59 15.75 13.65 -21.46
C PRO A 59 16.23 14.60 -20.35
N LEU A 60 15.31 15.42 -19.84
CA LEU A 60 15.56 16.41 -18.79
C LEU A 60 15.41 15.87 -17.35
N CYS A 61 14.82 14.68 -17.17
CA CYS A 61 14.53 14.10 -15.85
C CYS A 61 14.70 12.58 -15.88
N SER A 62 15.81 12.09 -16.42
CA SER A 62 16.11 10.66 -16.44
C SER A 62 16.54 10.22 -15.04
N ASN A 63 15.63 9.60 -14.30
CA ASN A 63 15.93 8.97 -13.02
C ASN A 63 16.09 7.45 -13.19
N ASP A 64 17.22 6.93 -12.72
CA ASP A 64 17.56 5.50 -12.81
C ASP A 64 16.82 4.61 -11.81
N ILE A 65 15.85 5.15 -11.07
CA ILE A 65 15.08 4.42 -10.06
C ILE A 65 14.34 3.21 -10.62
N SER A 66 14.02 3.22 -11.93
CA SER A 66 13.41 2.09 -12.62
C SER A 66 14.30 0.83 -12.60
N LYS A 67 15.61 0.99 -12.45
CA LYS A 67 16.59 -0.10 -12.32
C LYS A 67 16.58 -0.72 -10.91
N ILE A 68 16.15 0.05 -9.91
CA ILE A 68 16.08 -0.40 -8.50
C ILE A 68 14.76 -1.15 -8.29
N LEU A 69 13.65 -0.51 -8.63
CA LEU A 69 12.31 -1.08 -8.50
C LEU A 69 11.40 -0.52 -9.60
N SER A 70 10.57 -1.36 -10.23
CA SER A 70 9.62 -0.87 -11.22
C SER A 70 8.50 -0.06 -10.55
N ARG A 71 7.93 0.94 -11.26
CA ARG A 71 6.79 1.73 -10.75
C ARG A 71 5.64 0.84 -10.28
N ASN A 72 5.30 -0.17 -11.09
CA ASN A 72 4.18 -1.05 -10.78
C ASN A 72 4.43 -1.86 -9.52
N ARG A 73 5.68 -2.34 -9.31
CA ARG A 73 6.06 -3.05 -8.09
C ARG A 73 6.09 -2.13 -6.88
N PHE A 74 6.61 -0.92 -7.03
CA PHE A 74 6.60 0.10 -5.96
C PHE A 74 5.17 0.41 -5.52
N GLU A 75 4.28 0.69 -6.46
CA GLU A 75 2.88 0.98 -6.17
C GLU A 75 2.15 -0.22 -5.56
N LEU A 76 2.53 -1.46 -5.93
CA LEU A 76 1.98 -2.67 -5.30
C LEU A 76 2.47 -2.80 -3.86
N LEU A 77 3.78 -2.68 -3.61
CA LEU A 77 4.33 -2.72 -2.26
C LEU A 77 3.73 -1.61 -1.39
N LEU A 78 3.60 -0.39 -1.92
CA LEU A 78 2.98 0.72 -1.20
C LEU A 78 1.52 0.43 -0.81
N ALA A 79 0.78 -0.28 -1.66
CA ALA A 79 -0.63 -0.63 -1.40
C ALA A 79 -0.80 -1.81 -0.42
N THR A 80 0.20 -2.68 -0.32
CA THR A 80 0.17 -3.86 0.57
C THR A 80 1.06 -3.71 1.80
N TRP A 81 1.76 -2.59 1.94
CA TRP A 81 2.67 -2.35 3.05
C TRP A 81 1.88 -2.30 4.35
N HIS A 82 2.16 -3.26 5.24
CA HIS A 82 1.44 -3.42 6.49
C HIS A 82 2.40 -3.66 7.66
N PHE A 83 2.06 -3.10 8.81
CA PHE A 83 2.88 -3.11 10.02
C PHE A 83 2.27 -3.90 11.17
N SER A 84 0.95 -4.05 11.20
CA SER A 84 0.21 -4.66 12.30
C SER A 84 -0.64 -5.80 11.77
N ASP A 85 -0.90 -6.79 12.61
CA ASP A 85 -1.95 -7.75 12.35
C ASP A 85 -3.32 -7.08 12.54
N LYS A 86 -4.34 -7.55 11.82
CA LYS A 86 -5.75 -7.25 12.13
C LYS A 86 -6.34 -8.24 13.14
N ASP A 87 -5.55 -9.20 13.59
CA ASP A 87 -5.90 -10.13 14.67
C ASP A 87 -5.30 -9.69 16.03
N ASP A 88 -5.08 -8.39 16.24
CA ASP A 88 -4.86 -7.86 17.60
C ASP A 88 -6.22 -7.42 18.20
N PRO A 89 -6.85 -8.24 19.05
CA PRO A 89 -8.13 -7.90 19.69
C PRO A 89 -8.04 -6.67 20.60
N SER A 90 -6.85 -6.11 20.84
CA SER A 90 -6.70 -4.84 21.57
C SER A 90 -7.01 -3.59 20.72
N LEU A 91 -7.14 -3.71 19.39
CA LEU A 91 -7.43 -2.58 18.48
C LEU A 91 -8.92 -2.41 18.13
N GLU A 92 -9.78 -3.34 18.58
CA GLU A 92 -11.24 -3.29 18.38
C GLU A 92 -11.92 -2.09 19.08
N SER A 93 -11.25 -1.43 20.02
CA SER A 93 -11.86 -0.35 20.82
C SER A 93 -11.96 1.01 20.13
N ASP A 94 -11.31 1.24 18.98
CA ASP A 94 -11.23 2.59 18.39
C ASP A 94 -12.27 2.89 17.30
N GLN A 95 -13.14 1.94 16.92
CA GLN A 95 -14.23 2.19 15.96
C GLN A 95 -15.60 2.51 16.60
N LEU A 96 -15.68 2.66 17.93
CA LEU A 96 -16.92 3.03 18.61
C LEU A 96 -17.07 4.55 18.82
N ARG A 97 -17.17 5.31 17.72
CA ARG A 97 -17.94 6.59 17.73
C ARG A 97 -18.53 6.96 16.38
N LYS A 98 -19.13 5.98 15.70
CA LYS A 98 -20.23 6.23 14.75
C LYS A 98 -21.33 5.17 14.95
N SER A 99 -21.95 5.15 16.13
CA SER A 99 -23.38 4.82 16.20
C SER A 99 -24.13 6.10 15.83
N GLY A 100 -25.00 6.11 14.82
CA GLY A 100 -26.17 5.24 14.82
C GLY A 100 -27.15 5.79 15.85
N ALA A 101 -27.70 6.98 15.59
CA ALA A 101 -29.04 7.31 16.05
C ALA A 101 -29.96 6.93 14.90
N GLU A 102 -30.30 5.65 14.86
CA GLU A 102 -31.37 5.10 14.03
C GLU A 102 -32.69 5.50 14.70
N GLU A 103 -33.42 6.37 14.00
CA GLU A 103 -34.85 6.22 13.70
C GLU A 103 -35.68 5.31 14.62
N ALA A 104 -36.64 5.89 15.35
CA ALA A 104 -38.08 5.58 15.22
C ALA A 104 -38.89 6.07 16.44
N GLU A 105 -39.87 6.92 16.17
CA GLU A 105 -41.25 6.96 16.71
C GLU A 105 -41.85 8.30 16.26
N GLY A 106 -43.03 8.41 15.67
CA GLY A 106 -44.13 7.50 15.44
C GLY A 106 -45.25 8.31 14.77
N LYS A 107 -46.17 7.60 14.12
CA LYS A 107 -47.40 8.11 13.51
C LYS A 107 -48.22 8.97 14.48
N GLY A 108 -48.85 10.02 13.96
CA GLY A 108 -49.88 10.84 14.62
C GLY A 108 -50.19 12.08 13.82
#